data_AF-A0A0G1Y8G7-F1
#
_entry.id   AF-A0A0G1Y8G7-F1
#
_cell.length_a   1.000
_cell.length_b   1.000
_cell.length_c   1.000
_cell.angle_alpha   90.00
_cell.angle_beta   90.00
_cell.angle_gamma   90.00
#
_symmetry.space_group_name_H-M   'P 1'
#
loop_
_entity.id
_entity.type
_entity.pdbx_description
1 polymer ?
#
loop_
_entity_poly.entity_id
_entity_poly.type
_entity_poly.pdbx_seq_one_letter_code
_entity_poly.pdbx_strand_id
1 'polypeptide(L)'
;RTLLFLPGNKFLDEAFRVPELKLAVHRALWEHVQDEAQVADDFAERDRLYALIERAAYRDPLKLQSNRQVKNEMQKLLWKIESNIEFLKKELQISEVLVTERIPPGSEQRRGLLRTFDITERGVAFGMLDLIAIPPEFALLAEQGAVQLWKDNGDGRWGGEDSRIPLLLRDEPDEGGRIVLETQNEHLSLLWTEDPVLDANGMVVTAPHTKHRFFVVVEGAGFNADALDPEVGVRNAVTGEAANVIGSVLVDERTFEHLDGAYRSRDAFLARYPFFEPEGEDGVVLRGVHILNETVIIPSTVRLTVKPGATIRFGKGVSILSYAPATLIGYKELPIRFFAENPEEPWGVFAVLNVTEPSAIQWAEFADGGEAFLNGAFFSGMVVFHNSPVTVVDTIIRNAHGDDGLNLKYVYVDINRVRFERNSFDGLDVDMALSGVVENSLFIENGNDGLDISWSSIAIRNIESANNGDKCLSVGERSAPLIYDTILRGCSIGLAVKDDSHAKVERVQFEQNGTAIAAYIKKPFFAEPSVSVLESTFKGNREQTLALSGAVITIDSAQ
;
A
#
# COMPACT_ATOMS: atom_id res chain seq x y z
N ARG A 1 39.78 -11.30 -11.80
CA ARG A 1 38.68 -10.58 -12.48
C ARG A 1 37.43 -11.34 -12.10
N THR A 2 36.33 -10.64 -11.85
CA THR A 2 35.05 -11.31 -11.56
C THR A 2 34.62 -12.14 -12.77
N LEU A 3 33.75 -13.12 -12.55
CA LEU A 3 33.15 -13.89 -13.65
C LEU A 3 32.12 -13.07 -14.46
N LEU A 4 31.87 -11.81 -14.07
CA LEU A 4 31.08 -10.88 -14.87
C LEU A 4 31.80 -10.45 -16.15
N PHE A 5 33.14 -10.52 -16.19
CA PHE A 5 33.89 -10.20 -17.40
C PHE A 5 33.71 -11.29 -18.46
N LEU A 6 33.43 -10.87 -19.69
CA LEU A 6 33.48 -11.78 -20.84
C LEU A 6 34.92 -12.28 -21.06
N PRO A 7 35.10 -13.45 -21.71
CA PRO A 7 36.41 -14.07 -21.94
C PRO A 7 37.44 -13.19 -22.68
N GLY A 8 37.00 -12.13 -23.36
CA GLY A 8 37.84 -11.16 -24.08
C GLY A 8 38.24 -11.61 -25.49
N ASN A 9 37.64 -12.70 -25.97
CA ASN A 9 37.77 -13.17 -27.33
C ASN A 9 36.42 -12.97 -28.02
N LYS A 10 36.39 -12.25 -29.15
CA LYS A 10 35.13 -11.90 -29.83
C LYS A 10 34.16 -13.08 -30.02
N PHE A 11 34.65 -14.26 -30.42
CA PHE A 11 33.78 -15.42 -30.62
C PHE A 11 33.24 -15.95 -29.28
N LEU A 12 34.10 -16.09 -28.28
CA LEU A 12 33.69 -16.53 -26.95
C LEU A 12 32.79 -15.52 -26.25
N ASP A 13 33.01 -14.22 -26.48
CA ASP A 13 32.19 -13.14 -25.95
C ASP A 13 30.76 -13.25 -26.51
N GLU A 14 30.59 -13.43 -27.83
CA GLU A 14 29.25 -13.68 -28.40
C GLU A 14 28.63 -15.00 -27.90
N ALA A 15 29.43 -16.06 -27.72
CA ALA A 15 28.94 -17.32 -27.18
C ALA A 15 28.45 -17.17 -25.73
N PHE A 16 29.15 -16.39 -24.90
CA PHE A 16 28.76 -16.11 -23.50
C PHE A 16 27.55 -15.18 -23.38
N ARG A 17 27.16 -14.48 -24.45
CA ARG A 17 25.89 -13.73 -24.49
C ARG A 17 24.68 -14.62 -24.74
N VAL A 18 24.87 -15.87 -25.17
CA VAL A 18 23.79 -16.86 -25.25
C VAL A 18 23.63 -17.48 -23.85
N PRO A 19 22.49 -17.24 -23.15
CA PRO A 19 22.33 -17.64 -21.75
C PRO A 19 22.59 -19.13 -21.51
N GLU A 20 22.12 -20.00 -22.40
CA GLU A 20 22.24 -21.45 -22.26
C GLU A 20 23.70 -21.90 -22.35
N LEU A 21 24.49 -21.28 -23.23
CA LEU A 21 25.90 -21.60 -23.39
C LEU A 21 26.70 -21.11 -22.17
N LYS A 22 26.41 -19.89 -21.68
CA LYS A 22 27.06 -19.37 -20.48
C LYS A 22 26.74 -20.22 -19.25
N LEU A 23 25.49 -20.63 -19.08
CA LEU A 23 25.06 -21.53 -18.01
C LEU A 23 25.77 -22.88 -18.10
N ALA A 24 25.84 -23.49 -19.28
CA ALA A 24 26.54 -24.76 -19.50
C ALA A 24 28.02 -24.65 -19.13
N VAL A 25 28.69 -23.55 -19.49
CA VAL A 25 30.08 -23.32 -19.10
C VAL A 25 30.23 -23.13 -17.59
N HIS A 26 29.34 -22.37 -16.95
CA HIS A 26 29.37 -22.19 -15.50
C HIS A 26 29.13 -23.50 -14.74
N ARG A 27 28.23 -24.37 -15.23
CA ARG A 27 28.03 -25.71 -14.68
C ARG A 27 29.25 -26.61 -14.84
N ALA A 28 29.81 -26.67 -16.05
CA ALA A 28 31.03 -27.44 -16.30
C ALA A 28 32.19 -26.96 -15.41
N LEU A 29 32.30 -25.63 -15.20
CA LEU A 29 33.29 -25.05 -14.31
C LEU A 29 33.02 -25.41 -12.85
N TRP A 30 31.77 -25.36 -12.40
CA TRP A 30 31.36 -25.77 -11.05
C TRP A 30 31.67 -27.24 -10.78
N GLU A 31 31.32 -28.13 -11.70
CA GLU A 31 31.65 -29.56 -11.63
C GLU A 31 33.17 -29.78 -11.53
N HIS A 32 33.96 -29.11 -12.37
CA HIS A 32 35.43 -29.20 -12.35
C HIS A 32 36.02 -28.78 -11.00
N VAL A 33 35.60 -27.62 -10.46
CA VAL A 33 36.18 -27.11 -9.20
C VAL A 33 35.71 -27.87 -7.96
N GLN A 34 34.62 -28.64 -8.05
CA GLN A 34 34.14 -29.52 -6.98
C GLN A 34 34.78 -30.91 -7.04
N ASP A 35 35.31 -31.34 -8.18
CA ASP A 35 36.02 -32.61 -8.31
C ASP A 35 37.43 -32.53 -7.68
N GLU A 36 37.59 -33.11 -6.51
CA GLU A 36 38.85 -33.14 -5.77
C GLU A 36 40.01 -33.74 -6.58
N ALA A 37 39.75 -34.71 -7.45
CA ALA A 37 40.79 -35.34 -8.27
C ALA A 37 41.26 -34.41 -9.39
N GLN A 38 40.33 -33.73 -10.07
CA GLN A 38 40.67 -32.76 -11.12
C GLN A 38 41.42 -31.56 -10.54
N VAL A 39 40.97 -31.06 -9.38
CA VAL A 39 41.67 -29.98 -8.67
C VAL A 39 43.06 -30.41 -8.20
N ALA A 40 43.21 -31.65 -7.73
CA ALA A 40 44.53 -32.19 -7.36
C ALA A 40 45.46 -32.32 -8.58
N ASP A 41 44.94 -32.73 -9.73
CA ASP A 41 45.68 -32.81 -10.99
C ASP A 41 46.13 -31.42 -11.47
N ASP A 42 45.27 -30.40 -11.36
CA ASP A 42 45.62 -29.01 -11.65
C ASP A 42 46.77 -28.52 -10.75
N PHE A 43 46.74 -28.84 -9.45
CA PHE A 43 47.82 -28.52 -8.53
C PHE A 43 49.11 -29.29 -8.82
N ALA A 44 49.01 -30.55 -9.26
CA ALA A 44 50.16 -31.35 -9.65
C ALA A 44 50.86 -30.79 -10.91
N GLU A 45 50.09 -30.40 -11.93
CA GLU A 45 50.66 -29.78 -13.14
C GLU A 45 51.24 -28.39 -12.84
N ARG A 46 50.58 -27.60 -11.98
CA ARG A 46 51.14 -26.35 -11.44
C ARG A 46 52.51 -26.57 -10.80
N ASP A 47 52.63 -27.55 -9.91
CA ASP A 47 53.88 -27.84 -9.19
C ASP A 47 54.97 -28.35 -10.13
N ARG A 48 54.60 -29.12 -11.15
CA ARG A 48 55.50 -29.54 -12.22
C ARG A 48 56.02 -28.34 -13.02
N LEU A 49 55.15 -27.42 -13.44
CA LEU A 49 55.54 -26.21 -14.17
C LEU A 49 56.45 -25.31 -13.31
N TYR A 50 56.12 -25.14 -12.02
CA TYR A 50 56.98 -24.45 -11.06
C TYR A 50 58.39 -25.07 -11.04
N ALA A 51 58.50 -26.40 -10.93
CA ALA A 51 59.78 -27.10 -10.87
C ALA A 51 60.61 -26.93 -12.16
N LEU A 52 59.96 -26.87 -13.33
CA LEU A 52 60.64 -26.61 -14.60
C LEU A 52 61.22 -25.19 -14.66
N ILE A 53 60.44 -24.19 -14.26
CA ILE A 53 60.85 -22.78 -14.23
C ILE A 53 61.96 -22.57 -13.20
N GLU A 54 61.81 -23.10 -11.98
CA GLU A 54 62.80 -22.97 -10.91
C GLU A 54 64.15 -23.55 -11.34
N ARG A 55 64.16 -24.76 -11.92
CA ARG A 55 65.40 -25.40 -12.42
C ARG A 55 66.10 -24.56 -13.47
N ALA A 56 65.35 -24.05 -14.46
CA ALA A 56 65.90 -23.22 -15.52
C ALA A 56 66.44 -21.89 -14.97
N ALA A 57 65.64 -21.19 -14.17
CA ALA A 57 66.00 -19.90 -13.59
C ALA A 57 67.19 -20.02 -12.65
N TYR A 58 67.28 -21.07 -11.82
CA TYR A 58 68.36 -21.23 -10.84
C TYR A 58 69.69 -21.64 -11.46
N ARG A 59 69.68 -22.28 -12.64
CA ARG A 59 70.88 -22.67 -13.38
C ARG A 59 71.38 -21.63 -14.38
N ASP A 60 70.63 -20.55 -14.59
CA ASP A 60 71.04 -19.45 -15.47
C ASP A 60 72.29 -18.73 -14.91
N PRO A 61 73.43 -18.73 -15.63
CA PRO A 61 74.65 -18.04 -15.21
C PRO A 61 74.57 -16.51 -15.38
N LEU A 62 73.66 -16.00 -16.22
CA LEU A 62 73.47 -14.57 -16.54
C LEU A 62 72.21 -14.05 -15.85
N LYS A 63 72.18 -14.14 -14.51
CA LYS A 63 71.01 -13.80 -13.68
C LYS A 63 70.46 -12.40 -13.96
N LEU A 64 69.35 -12.30 -14.70
CA LEU A 64 68.57 -11.05 -14.81
C LEU A 64 67.74 -10.76 -13.56
N GLN A 65 67.20 -11.81 -12.94
CA GLN A 65 66.54 -11.76 -11.62
C GLN A 65 67.25 -12.72 -10.66
N SER A 66 67.37 -12.34 -9.39
CA SER A 66 67.93 -13.23 -8.37
C SER A 66 67.00 -14.42 -8.10
N ASN A 67 67.56 -15.56 -7.67
CA ASN A 67 66.79 -16.74 -7.28
C ASN A 67 65.71 -16.42 -6.23
N ARG A 68 66.01 -15.47 -5.32
CA ARG A 68 65.04 -14.99 -4.31
C ARG A 68 63.86 -14.25 -4.95
N GLN A 69 64.11 -13.40 -5.95
CA GLN A 69 63.04 -12.70 -6.67
C GLN A 69 62.18 -13.69 -7.45
N VAL A 70 62.79 -14.63 -8.17
CA VAL A 70 62.06 -15.67 -8.91
C VAL A 70 61.19 -16.50 -7.95
N LYS A 71 61.74 -16.95 -6.82
CA LYS A 71 60.99 -17.70 -5.80
C LYS A 71 59.79 -16.91 -5.29
N ASN A 72 59.98 -15.63 -4.94
CA ASN A 72 58.91 -14.78 -4.43
C ASN A 72 57.80 -14.58 -5.46
N GLU A 73 58.14 -14.32 -6.73
CA GLU A 73 57.15 -14.16 -7.79
C GLU A 73 56.42 -15.47 -8.08
N MET A 74 57.13 -16.59 -8.09
CA MET A 74 56.51 -17.90 -8.27
C MET A 74 55.57 -18.26 -7.12
N GLN A 75 55.93 -17.96 -5.87
CA GLN A 75 55.04 -18.17 -4.73
C GLN A 75 53.75 -17.36 -4.83
N LYS A 76 53.82 -16.11 -5.32
CA LYS A 76 52.61 -15.31 -5.60
C LYS A 76 51.74 -15.97 -6.67
N LEU A 77 52.34 -16.53 -7.72
CA LEU A 77 51.61 -17.23 -8.78
C LEU A 77 50.95 -18.52 -8.27
N LEU A 78 51.64 -19.30 -7.44
CA LEU A 78 51.09 -20.50 -6.80
C LEU A 78 49.86 -20.15 -5.96
N TRP A 79 50.01 -19.19 -5.05
CA TRP A 79 48.92 -18.70 -4.20
C TRP A 79 47.74 -18.18 -5.03
N LYS A 80 48.02 -17.51 -6.16
CA LYS A 80 46.98 -17.01 -7.06
C LYS A 80 46.18 -18.15 -7.71
N ILE A 81 46.81 -19.25 -8.10
CA ILE A 81 46.12 -20.41 -8.68
C ILE A 81 45.20 -21.05 -7.64
N GLU A 82 45.68 -21.27 -6.42
CA GLU A 82 44.86 -21.78 -5.30
C GLU A 82 43.68 -20.85 -5.00
N SER A 83 43.96 -19.57 -4.84
CA SER A 83 42.95 -18.56 -4.54
C SER A 83 41.91 -18.43 -5.66
N ASN A 84 42.29 -18.67 -6.91
CA ASN A 84 41.36 -18.63 -8.03
C ASN A 84 40.32 -19.77 -7.94
N ILE A 85 40.71 -20.98 -7.54
CA ILE A 85 39.76 -22.11 -7.43
C ILE A 85 38.72 -21.81 -6.35
N GLU A 86 39.16 -21.38 -5.17
CA GLU A 86 38.25 -21.01 -4.08
C GLU A 86 37.41 -19.76 -4.42
N PHE A 87 37.99 -18.82 -5.16
CA PHE A 87 37.25 -17.67 -5.71
C PHE A 87 36.13 -18.12 -6.66
N LEU A 88 36.41 -19.03 -7.59
CA LEU A 88 35.41 -19.55 -8.53
C LEU A 88 34.26 -20.24 -7.80
N LYS A 89 34.57 -21.08 -6.80
CA LYS A 89 33.54 -21.72 -5.97
C LYS A 89 32.64 -20.68 -5.32
N LYS A 90 33.24 -19.68 -4.68
CA LYS A 90 32.49 -18.62 -3.99
C LYS A 90 31.62 -17.79 -4.94
N GLU A 91 32.15 -17.41 -6.10
CA GLU A 91 31.39 -16.59 -7.06
C GLU A 91 30.23 -17.35 -7.69
N LEU A 92 30.41 -18.62 -8.03
CA LEU A 92 29.36 -19.44 -8.64
C LEU A 92 28.23 -19.82 -7.67
N GLN A 93 28.47 -19.77 -6.36
CA GLN A 93 27.43 -19.94 -5.34
C GLN A 93 26.50 -18.73 -5.22
N ILE A 94 26.90 -17.56 -5.74
CA ILE A 94 26.15 -16.32 -5.57
C ILE A 94 25.23 -16.11 -6.79
N SER A 95 23.93 -16.33 -6.57
CA SER A 95 22.83 -15.85 -7.40
C SER A 95 21.96 -14.97 -6.50
N GLU A 96 21.76 -13.71 -6.87
CA GLU A 96 21.00 -12.74 -6.08
C GLU A 96 19.76 -12.29 -6.85
N VAL A 97 18.60 -12.36 -6.20
CA VAL A 97 17.33 -11.93 -6.80
C VAL A 97 16.58 -10.94 -5.94
N LEU A 98 15.97 -9.96 -6.61
CA LEU A 98 14.93 -9.12 -6.04
C LEU A 98 13.59 -9.57 -6.61
N VAL A 99 12.64 -9.91 -5.75
CA VAL A 99 11.30 -10.34 -6.15
C VAL A 99 10.31 -9.21 -5.91
N THR A 100 9.61 -8.76 -6.94
CA THR A 100 8.49 -7.83 -6.81
C THR A 100 7.20 -8.55 -7.19
N GLU A 101 6.37 -8.83 -6.20
CA GLU A 101 5.02 -9.34 -6.39
C GLU A 101 4.08 -8.18 -6.69
N ARG A 102 3.18 -8.37 -7.66
CA ARG A 102 2.15 -7.40 -8.03
C ARG A 102 0.78 -8.05 -7.98
N ILE A 103 -0.14 -7.40 -7.27
CA ILE A 103 -1.57 -7.71 -7.31
C ILE A 103 -2.16 -6.92 -8.48
N PRO A 104 -2.60 -7.58 -9.56
CA PRO A 104 -3.07 -6.91 -10.76
C PRO A 104 -4.43 -6.22 -10.51
N PRO A 105 -4.82 -5.23 -11.33
CA PRO A 105 -6.13 -4.58 -11.23
C PRO A 105 -7.30 -5.57 -11.36
N GLY A 106 -8.47 -5.23 -10.80
CA GLY A 106 -9.63 -6.14 -10.82
C GLY A 106 -10.11 -6.53 -12.22
N SER A 107 -9.85 -5.70 -13.23
CA SER A 107 -10.13 -6.01 -14.65
C SER A 107 -9.32 -7.20 -15.17
N GLU A 108 -8.04 -7.29 -14.81
CA GLU A 108 -7.16 -8.38 -15.21
C GLU A 108 -7.43 -9.64 -14.39
N GLN A 109 -7.75 -9.50 -13.10
CA GLN A 109 -8.19 -10.62 -12.27
C GLN A 109 -9.42 -11.32 -12.83
N ARG A 110 -10.39 -10.56 -13.36
CA ARG A 110 -11.56 -11.11 -14.06
C ARG A 110 -11.21 -11.89 -15.33
N ARG A 111 -10.05 -11.63 -15.93
CA ARG A 111 -9.53 -12.41 -17.06
C ARG A 111 -8.77 -13.66 -16.62
N GLY A 112 -8.52 -13.83 -15.31
CA GLY A 112 -7.81 -14.98 -14.72
C GLY A 112 -6.40 -14.67 -14.23
N LEU A 113 -5.89 -13.44 -14.40
CA LEU A 113 -4.55 -13.05 -13.93
C LEU A 113 -4.58 -12.77 -12.42
N LEU A 114 -3.91 -13.61 -11.62
CA LEU A 114 -3.98 -13.52 -10.17
C LEU A 114 -2.78 -12.80 -9.55
N ARG A 115 -1.58 -13.06 -10.05
CA ARG A 115 -0.34 -12.41 -9.61
C ARG A 115 0.62 -12.21 -10.77
N THR A 116 1.41 -11.16 -10.65
CA THR A 116 2.57 -10.94 -11.52
C THR A 116 3.82 -10.90 -10.66
N PHE A 117 4.85 -11.64 -11.05
CA PHE A 117 6.16 -11.62 -10.41
C PHE A 117 7.18 -10.97 -11.33
N ASP A 118 7.75 -9.87 -10.88
CA ASP A 118 8.90 -9.22 -11.47
C ASP A 118 10.15 -9.67 -10.69
N ILE A 119 10.91 -10.62 -11.25
CA ILE A 119 12.13 -11.14 -10.64
C ILE A 119 13.33 -10.50 -11.32
N THR A 120 14.07 -9.68 -10.58
CA THR A 120 15.29 -9.03 -11.08
C THR A 120 16.50 -9.82 -10.61
N GLU A 121 17.19 -10.47 -11.54
CA GLU A 121 18.44 -11.17 -11.28
C GLU A 121 19.60 -10.18 -11.27
N ARG A 122 20.50 -10.37 -10.30
CA ARG A 122 21.79 -9.71 -10.22
C ARG A 122 22.86 -10.76 -9.90
N GLY A 123 24.00 -10.65 -10.57
CA GLY A 123 25.20 -11.37 -10.18
C GLY A 123 25.77 -12.27 -11.26
N VAL A 124 26.61 -13.21 -10.81
CA VAL A 124 27.47 -14.03 -11.66
C VAL A 124 26.77 -15.29 -12.12
N ALA A 125 26.23 -16.05 -11.18
CA ALA A 125 25.45 -17.25 -11.47
C ALA A 125 24.00 -16.84 -11.70
N PHE A 126 23.40 -17.38 -12.76
CA PHE A 126 22.00 -17.15 -13.05
C PHE A 126 21.12 -17.82 -11.99
N GLY A 127 20.03 -17.19 -11.63
CA GLY A 127 18.93 -17.81 -10.93
C GLY A 127 18.04 -18.60 -11.89
N MET A 128 17.18 -19.42 -11.33
CA MET A 128 16.13 -20.13 -12.04
C MET A 128 14.89 -20.15 -11.17
N LEU A 129 13.76 -19.73 -11.73
CA LEU A 129 12.46 -19.87 -11.09
C LEU A 129 12.13 -21.37 -11.04
N ASP A 130 12.32 -21.98 -9.87
CA ASP A 130 12.24 -23.42 -9.70
C ASP A 130 10.81 -23.89 -9.52
N LEU A 131 10.07 -23.17 -8.68
CA LEU A 131 8.73 -23.57 -8.25
C LEU A 131 7.84 -22.36 -7.90
N ILE A 132 6.54 -22.64 -7.85
CA ILE A 132 5.53 -21.78 -7.22
C ILE A 132 4.82 -22.60 -6.15
N ALA A 133 4.69 -22.06 -4.94
CA ALA A 133 3.97 -22.65 -3.84
C ALA A 133 2.66 -21.90 -3.58
N ILE A 134 1.52 -22.59 -3.60
CA ILE A 134 0.20 -21.99 -3.44
C ILE A 134 -0.52 -22.53 -2.20
N PRO A 135 -1.48 -21.78 -1.61
CA PRO A 135 -2.24 -22.24 -0.45
C PRO A 135 -2.98 -23.58 -0.69
N PRO A 136 -3.13 -24.43 0.36
CA PRO A 136 -3.72 -25.76 0.24
C PRO A 136 -5.17 -25.78 -0.26
N GLU A 137 -5.93 -24.71 -0.04
CA GLU A 137 -7.31 -24.57 -0.54
C GLU A 137 -7.41 -24.59 -2.08
N PHE A 138 -6.29 -24.41 -2.80
CA PHE A 138 -6.23 -24.46 -4.26
C PHE A 138 -5.78 -25.83 -4.83
N ALA A 139 -5.70 -26.89 -3.99
CA ALA A 139 -5.26 -28.23 -4.41
C ALA A 139 -5.96 -28.76 -5.64
N LEU A 140 -7.29 -28.69 -5.64
CA LEU A 140 -8.11 -29.22 -6.72
C LEU A 140 -7.80 -28.52 -8.05
N LEU A 141 -7.48 -27.22 -8.03
CA LEU A 141 -7.13 -26.47 -9.24
C LEU A 141 -5.74 -26.82 -9.74
N ALA A 142 -4.77 -27.00 -8.83
CA ALA A 142 -3.45 -27.46 -9.17
C ALA A 142 -3.49 -28.87 -9.80
N GLU A 143 -4.24 -29.81 -9.19
CA GLU A 143 -4.44 -31.17 -9.70
C GLU A 143 -5.10 -31.19 -11.09
N GLN A 144 -6.02 -30.25 -11.36
CA GLN A 144 -6.68 -30.10 -12.65
C GLN A 144 -5.80 -29.39 -13.70
N GLY A 145 -4.62 -28.89 -13.33
CA GLY A 145 -3.75 -28.11 -14.21
C GLY A 145 -4.31 -26.72 -14.56
N ALA A 146 -5.23 -26.21 -13.75
CA ALA A 146 -5.88 -24.92 -13.95
C ALA A 146 -4.96 -23.75 -13.56
N VAL A 147 -4.02 -23.96 -12.64
CA VAL A 147 -2.97 -22.99 -12.29
C VAL A 147 -1.88 -23.03 -13.35
N GLN A 148 -1.61 -21.88 -13.96
CA GLN A 148 -0.66 -21.73 -15.06
C GLN A 148 0.38 -20.66 -14.74
N LEU A 149 1.60 -20.89 -15.22
CA LEU A 149 2.68 -19.94 -15.19
C LEU A 149 3.05 -19.53 -16.62
N TRP A 150 3.15 -18.24 -16.86
CA TRP A 150 3.54 -17.67 -18.14
C TRP A 150 4.74 -16.74 -17.97
N LYS A 151 5.67 -16.75 -18.92
CA LYS A 151 6.76 -15.78 -19.02
C LYS A 151 6.42 -14.72 -20.04
N ASP A 152 6.56 -13.48 -19.61
CA ASP A 152 6.35 -12.28 -20.41
C ASP A 152 7.28 -12.24 -21.62
N ASN A 153 6.75 -11.82 -22.76
CA ASN A 153 7.52 -11.63 -23.99
C ASN A 153 8.28 -10.29 -24.06
N GLY A 154 8.15 -9.44 -23.04
CA GLY A 154 8.76 -8.12 -22.92
C GLY A 154 7.78 -6.94 -23.03
N ASP A 155 6.50 -7.17 -23.32
CA ASP A 155 5.49 -6.11 -23.40
C ASP A 155 4.88 -5.73 -22.03
N GLY A 156 5.15 -6.54 -21.01
CA GLY A 156 4.69 -6.35 -19.65
C GLY A 156 3.24 -6.73 -19.41
N ARG A 157 2.54 -7.36 -20.34
CA ARG A 157 1.09 -7.63 -20.27
C ARG A 157 0.79 -9.09 -20.57
N TRP A 158 0.01 -9.71 -19.68
CA TRP A 158 -0.42 -11.07 -19.92
C TRP A 158 -1.33 -11.20 -21.17
N GLY A 159 -0.89 -12.02 -22.11
CA GLY A 159 -1.56 -12.31 -23.38
C GLY A 159 -1.17 -13.65 -23.99
N GLY A 160 -1.80 -13.98 -25.13
CA GLY A 160 -1.56 -15.25 -25.82
C GLY A 160 -0.20 -15.35 -26.54
N GLU A 161 0.55 -14.26 -26.62
CA GLU A 161 1.91 -14.22 -27.19
C GLU A 161 2.99 -14.55 -26.14
N ASP A 162 2.61 -14.65 -24.86
CA ASP A 162 3.50 -15.07 -23.78
C ASP A 162 3.83 -16.55 -23.85
N SER A 163 4.93 -16.94 -23.21
CA SER A 163 5.38 -18.33 -23.21
C SER A 163 4.91 -19.07 -21.96
N ARG A 164 4.05 -20.08 -22.14
CA ARG A 164 3.61 -20.94 -21.03
C ARG A 164 4.76 -21.81 -20.52
N ILE A 165 4.99 -21.79 -19.21
CA ILE A 165 5.93 -22.68 -18.52
C ILE A 165 5.15 -23.89 -18.01
N PRO A 166 5.45 -25.12 -18.45
CA PRO A 166 4.80 -26.30 -17.92
C PRO A 166 5.17 -26.49 -16.44
N LEU A 167 4.16 -26.81 -15.63
CA LEU A 167 4.29 -27.05 -14.20
C LEU A 167 4.00 -28.51 -13.89
N LEU A 168 4.76 -29.09 -12.96
CA LEU A 168 4.54 -30.41 -12.39
C LEU A 168 4.13 -30.26 -10.93
N LEU A 169 3.02 -30.88 -10.56
CA LEU A 169 2.60 -30.94 -9.16
C LEU A 169 3.50 -31.90 -8.39
N ARG A 170 4.10 -31.42 -7.31
CA ARG A 170 4.88 -32.24 -6.38
C ARG A 170 3.96 -33.06 -5.48
N ASP A 171 4.33 -34.32 -5.22
CA ASP A 171 3.53 -35.25 -4.40
C ASP A 171 3.40 -34.78 -2.94
N GLU A 172 4.46 -34.17 -2.39
CA GLU A 172 4.49 -33.67 -1.02
C GLU A 172 4.43 -32.13 -0.99
N PRO A 173 3.66 -31.54 -0.05
CA PRO A 173 3.64 -30.09 0.15
C PRO A 173 4.99 -29.59 0.68
N ASP A 174 5.17 -28.28 0.78
CA ASP A 174 6.32 -27.72 1.48
C ASP A 174 6.20 -27.84 3.01
N GLU A 175 7.22 -27.36 3.74
CA GLU A 175 7.22 -27.36 5.21
C GLU A 175 6.04 -26.59 5.82
N GLY A 176 5.48 -25.62 5.07
CA GLY A 176 4.31 -24.83 5.45
C GLY A 176 2.98 -25.46 5.06
N GLY A 177 2.98 -26.63 4.41
CA GLY A 177 1.76 -27.28 3.92
C GLY A 177 1.22 -26.70 2.60
N ARG A 178 1.98 -25.83 1.92
CA ARG A 178 1.62 -25.27 0.62
C ARG A 178 1.87 -26.28 -0.49
N ILE A 179 1.10 -26.14 -1.56
CA ILE A 179 1.15 -27.02 -2.72
C ILE A 179 2.20 -26.51 -3.67
N VAL A 180 3.15 -27.37 -4.04
CA VAL A 180 4.31 -27.00 -4.84
C VAL A 180 4.13 -27.42 -6.28
N LEU A 181 4.27 -26.44 -7.18
CA LEU A 181 4.25 -26.61 -8.63
C LEU A 181 5.66 -26.31 -9.17
N GLU A 182 6.36 -27.34 -9.63
CA GLU A 182 7.74 -27.25 -10.13
C GLU A 182 7.78 -26.95 -11.62
N THR A 183 8.62 -26.00 -12.03
CA THR A 183 8.76 -25.66 -13.45
C THR A 183 9.51 -26.74 -14.22
N GLN A 184 9.06 -27.04 -15.44
CA GLN A 184 9.59 -28.15 -16.27
C GLN A 184 10.34 -27.66 -17.51
N ASN A 185 10.52 -26.36 -17.69
CA ASN A 185 11.23 -25.78 -18.84
C ASN A 185 12.32 -24.83 -18.38
N GLU A 186 13.54 -25.33 -18.32
CA GLU A 186 14.71 -24.58 -17.87
C GLU A 186 14.95 -23.30 -18.67
N HIS A 187 14.81 -23.34 -20.01
CA HIS A 187 15.03 -22.16 -20.85
C HIS A 187 14.07 -21.01 -20.49
N LEU A 188 12.79 -21.33 -20.27
CA LEU A 188 11.81 -20.33 -19.87
C LEU A 188 11.99 -19.92 -18.41
N SER A 189 12.32 -20.83 -17.50
CA SER A 189 12.51 -20.54 -16.08
C SER A 189 13.82 -19.81 -15.75
N LEU A 190 14.79 -19.79 -16.68
CA LEU A 190 16.10 -19.19 -16.46
C LEU A 190 16.01 -17.66 -16.30
N LEU A 191 16.61 -17.17 -15.22
CA LEU A 191 16.77 -15.75 -14.90
C LEU A 191 18.17 -15.31 -15.34
N TRP A 192 18.34 -15.11 -16.64
CA TRP A 192 19.63 -14.72 -17.20
C TRP A 192 19.94 -13.23 -16.94
N THR A 193 21.22 -12.87 -17.00
CA THR A 193 21.69 -11.48 -16.87
C THR A 193 22.36 -10.96 -18.15
N GLU A 194 22.18 -9.67 -18.42
CA GLU A 194 22.83 -8.92 -19.51
C GLU A 194 24.36 -8.73 -19.27
N ASP A 195 25.03 -8.05 -20.20
CA ASP A 195 26.42 -7.66 -20.03
C ASP A 195 26.57 -6.63 -18.88
N PRO A 196 27.64 -6.69 -18.07
CA PRO A 196 27.91 -5.67 -17.08
C PRO A 196 28.22 -4.31 -17.74
N VAL A 197 27.94 -3.23 -17.02
CA VAL A 197 28.35 -1.88 -17.46
C VAL A 197 29.85 -1.71 -17.22
N LEU A 198 30.58 -1.34 -18.27
CA LEU A 198 32.03 -1.14 -18.24
C LEU A 198 32.39 0.35 -18.31
N ASP A 199 33.49 0.75 -17.66
CA ASP A 199 34.06 2.09 -17.81
C ASP A 199 34.93 2.22 -19.08
N ALA A 200 35.48 3.42 -19.33
CA ALA A 200 36.35 3.68 -20.48
C ALA A 200 37.65 2.84 -20.50
N ASN A 201 38.02 2.23 -19.37
CA ASN A 201 39.18 1.34 -19.23
C ASN A 201 38.78 -0.15 -19.31
N GLY A 202 37.49 -0.45 -19.54
CA GLY A 202 36.95 -1.79 -19.61
C GLY A 202 36.76 -2.47 -18.25
N MET A 203 36.68 -1.71 -17.15
CA MET A 203 36.42 -2.24 -15.79
C MET A 203 34.92 -2.24 -15.49
N VAL A 204 34.43 -3.30 -14.84
CA VAL A 204 33.02 -3.39 -14.40
C VAL A 204 32.72 -2.31 -13.37
N VAL A 205 31.77 -1.43 -13.70
CA VAL A 205 31.23 -0.38 -12.85
C VAL A 205 30.02 -0.88 -12.07
N THR A 206 29.16 -1.63 -12.74
CA THR A 206 27.89 -2.12 -12.18
C THR A 206 27.64 -3.54 -12.68
N ALA A 207 27.17 -4.40 -11.78
CA ALA A 207 26.67 -5.72 -12.16
C ALA A 207 25.43 -5.55 -13.05
N PRO A 208 25.19 -6.47 -14.00
CA PRO A 208 23.96 -6.45 -14.79
C PRO A 208 22.75 -6.69 -13.88
N HIS A 209 21.64 -6.04 -14.24
CA HIS A 209 20.34 -6.21 -13.61
C HIS A 209 19.33 -6.51 -14.71
N THR A 210 18.84 -7.74 -14.77
CA THR A 210 17.89 -8.15 -15.80
C THR A 210 16.60 -8.55 -15.13
N LYS A 211 15.52 -7.92 -15.57
CA LYS A 211 14.17 -8.14 -15.05
C LYS A 211 13.46 -9.18 -15.89
N HIS A 212 12.94 -10.21 -15.24
CA HIS A 212 12.08 -11.23 -15.84
C HIS A 212 10.68 -11.10 -15.23
N ARG A 213 9.65 -11.10 -16.08
CA ARG A 213 8.26 -11.02 -15.64
C ARG A 213 7.54 -12.34 -15.87
N PHE A 214 6.79 -12.75 -14.85
CA PHE A 214 5.99 -13.96 -14.86
C PHE A 214 4.56 -13.67 -14.43
N PHE A 215 3.60 -14.39 -15.01
CA PHE A 215 2.19 -14.27 -14.73
C PHE A 215 1.66 -15.58 -14.16
N VAL A 216 1.00 -15.52 -13.00
CA VAL A 216 0.24 -16.63 -12.42
C VAL A 216 -1.21 -16.45 -12.79
N VAL A 217 -1.73 -17.40 -13.56
CA VAL A 217 -3.06 -17.35 -14.16
C VAL A 217 -3.84 -18.59 -13.73
N VAL A 218 -5.11 -18.44 -13.42
CA VAL A 218 -6.01 -19.56 -13.19
C VAL A 218 -7.11 -19.59 -14.25
N GLU A 219 -7.26 -20.75 -14.90
CA GLU A 219 -8.38 -21.00 -15.80
C GLU A 219 -9.63 -21.41 -15.01
N GLY A 220 -10.74 -20.71 -15.22
CA GLY A 220 -12.04 -20.99 -14.60
C GLY A 220 -12.64 -19.76 -13.89
N ALA A 221 -13.97 -19.71 -13.78
CA ALA A 221 -14.67 -18.57 -13.18
C ALA A 221 -14.83 -18.74 -11.67
N GLY A 222 -14.74 -17.62 -10.92
CA GLY A 222 -15.27 -17.53 -9.55
C GLY A 222 -14.24 -17.57 -8.41
N PHE A 223 -12.96 -17.34 -8.67
CA PHE A 223 -11.93 -17.33 -7.62
C PHE A 223 -11.75 -15.95 -6.99
N ASN A 224 -11.53 -15.93 -5.68
CA ASN A 224 -11.08 -14.74 -4.98
C ASN A 224 -9.57 -14.60 -5.17
N ALA A 225 -9.13 -13.64 -5.99
CA ALA A 225 -7.71 -13.42 -6.24
C ALA A 225 -6.93 -13.02 -4.98
N ASP A 226 -7.60 -12.44 -3.98
CA ASP A 226 -6.98 -12.13 -2.68
C ASP A 226 -6.71 -13.38 -1.84
N ALA A 227 -7.38 -14.49 -2.11
CA ALA A 227 -7.13 -15.75 -1.42
C ALA A 227 -5.91 -16.49 -1.99
N LEU A 228 -5.54 -16.27 -3.26
CA LEU A 228 -4.32 -16.86 -3.81
C LEU A 228 -3.11 -16.02 -3.41
N ASP A 229 -2.31 -16.53 -2.49
CA ASP A 229 -1.06 -15.96 -2.01
C ASP A 229 0.12 -16.80 -2.53
N PRO A 230 0.52 -16.75 -3.81
CA PRO A 230 1.58 -17.63 -4.30
C PRO A 230 2.95 -17.17 -3.81
N GLU A 231 3.79 -18.12 -3.39
CA GLU A 231 5.21 -17.89 -3.12
C GLU A 231 6.03 -18.44 -4.29
N VAL A 232 7.14 -17.78 -4.63
CA VAL A 232 8.06 -18.23 -5.70
C VAL A 232 9.36 -18.75 -5.08
N GLY A 233 9.79 -19.93 -5.51
CA GLY A 233 11.09 -20.49 -5.15
C GLY A 233 12.08 -20.26 -6.29
N VAL A 234 13.18 -19.58 -5.99
CA VAL A 234 14.29 -19.36 -6.94
C VAL A 234 15.53 -20.11 -6.44
N ARG A 235 16.16 -20.86 -7.34
CA ARG A 235 17.43 -21.54 -7.07
C ARG A 235 18.55 -21.01 -7.96
N ASN A 236 19.77 -21.13 -7.49
CA ASN A 236 20.96 -20.93 -8.30
C ASN A 236 21.01 -22.00 -9.41
N ALA A 237 20.97 -21.58 -10.67
CA ALA A 237 20.92 -22.48 -11.81
C ALA A 237 22.21 -23.30 -12.00
N VAL A 238 23.32 -22.86 -11.41
CA VAL A 238 24.63 -23.53 -11.49
C VAL A 238 24.73 -24.61 -10.41
N THR A 239 24.46 -24.25 -9.15
CA THR A 239 24.68 -25.14 -8.00
C THR A 239 23.46 -25.98 -7.63
N GLY A 240 22.26 -25.53 -7.99
CA GLY A 240 20.99 -26.13 -7.58
C GLY A 240 20.49 -25.72 -6.20
N GLU A 241 21.32 -25.02 -5.41
CA GLU A 241 20.97 -24.50 -4.08
C GLU A 241 20.03 -23.29 -4.17
N ALA A 242 19.36 -22.93 -3.07
CA ALA A 242 18.50 -21.75 -3.04
C ALA A 242 19.26 -20.47 -3.43
N ALA A 243 18.62 -19.61 -4.24
CA ALA A 243 19.16 -18.31 -4.59
C ALA A 243 19.05 -17.35 -3.39
N ASN A 244 19.92 -16.34 -3.35
CA ASN A 244 19.88 -15.32 -2.32
C ASN A 244 18.82 -14.27 -2.66
N VAL A 245 17.65 -14.36 -2.03
CA VAL A 245 16.60 -13.33 -2.16
C VAL A 245 16.99 -12.12 -1.32
N ILE A 246 17.52 -11.09 -1.98
CA ILE A 246 18.06 -9.89 -1.32
C ILE A 246 16.96 -8.86 -0.97
N GLY A 247 15.74 -9.06 -1.48
CA GLY A 247 14.57 -8.26 -1.12
C GLY A 247 13.29 -8.75 -1.78
N SER A 248 12.18 -8.43 -1.12
CA SER A 248 10.83 -8.70 -1.62
C SER A 248 9.97 -7.43 -1.50
N VAL A 249 9.20 -7.13 -2.53
CA VAL A 249 8.30 -5.96 -2.58
C VAL A 249 6.93 -6.42 -3.05
N LEU A 250 5.87 -6.01 -2.34
CA LEU A 250 4.48 -6.18 -2.77
C LEU A 250 3.95 -4.86 -3.31
N VAL A 251 3.36 -4.89 -4.51
CA VAL A 251 2.70 -3.75 -5.15
C VAL A 251 1.25 -4.10 -5.43
N ASP A 252 0.32 -3.43 -4.75
CA ASP A 252 -1.10 -3.57 -5.08
C ASP A 252 -1.51 -2.55 -6.15
N GLU A 253 -1.61 -2.99 -7.40
CA GLU A 253 -1.94 -2.14 -8.53
C GLU A 253 -3.42 -1.71 -8.53
N ARG A 254 -4.26 -2.35 -7.72
CA ARG A 254 -5.65 -1.90 -7.50
C ARG A 254 -5.71 -0.55 -6.82
N THR A 255 -4.68 -0.19 -6.05
CA THR A 255 -4.56 1.09 -5.34
C THR A 255 -4.89 2.30 -6.21
N PHE A 256 -4.50 2.28 -7.49
CA PHE A 256 -4.69 3.37 -8.43
C PHE A 256 -5.57 2.97 -9.64
N GLU A 257 -6.36 1.90 -9.53
CA GLU A 257 -7.15 1.39 -10.67
C GLU A 257 -8.20 2.37 -11.19
N HIS A 258 -8.57 3.35 -10.36
CA HIS A 258 -9.55 4.37 -10.67
C HIS A 258 -8.93 5.71 -11.06
N LEU A 259 -7.61 5.84 -11.08
CA LEU A 259 -6.92 7.14 -11.21
C LEU A 259 -7.13 7.77 -12.58
N ASP A 260 -7.18 6.98 -13.64
CA ASP A 260 -7.47 7.46 -15.00
C ASP A 260 -8.85 8.12 -15.10
N GLY A 261 -9.80 7.73 -14.23
CA GLY A 261 -11.11 8.36 -14.12
C GLY A 261 -11.03 9.84 -13.74
N ALA A 262 -10.01 10.26 -13.02
CA ALA A 262 -9.83 11.64 -12.56
C ALA A 262 -9.56 12.64 -13.71
N TYR A 263 -9.10 12.16 -14.86
CA TYR A 263 -8.67 12.98 -16.00
C TYR A 263 -9.56 12.82 -17.23
N ARG A 264 -10.69 12.09 -17.10
CA ARG A 264 -11.60 11.82 -18.21
C ARG A 264 -12.30 13.10 -18.68
N SER A 265 -12.48 13.25 -20.00
CA SER A 265 -13.30 14.34 -20.55
C SER A 265 -14.77 14.20 -20.13
N ARG A 266 -15.50 15.32 -20.10
CA ARG A 266 -16.95 15.34 -19.81
C ARG A 266 -17.74 14.38 -20.72
N ASP A 267 -17.45 14.40 -22.02
CA ASP A 267 -18.14 13.54 -22.99
C ASP A 267 -17.88 12.05 -22.72
N ALA A 268 -16.63 11.67 -22.43
CA ALA A 268 -16.30 10.29 -22.08
C ALA A 268 -16.89 9.89 -20.72
N PHE A 269 -17.00 10.81 -19.77
CA PHE A 269 -17.67 10.58 -18.49
C PHE A 269 -19.16 10.32 -18.70
N LEU A 270 -19.86 11.19 -19.44
CA LEU A 270 -21.29 11.03 -19.77
C LEU A 270 -21.56 9.77 -20.59
N ALA A 271 -20.66 9.39 -21.50
CA ALA A 271 -20.77 8.15 -22.25
C ALA A 271 -20.63 6.90 -21.35
N ARG A 272 -19.78 6.94 -20.32
CA ARG A 272 -19.64 5.87 -19.32
C ARG A 272 -20.84 5.80 -18.39
N TYR A 273 -21.32 6.95 -17.92
CA TYR A 273 -22.35 7.07 -16.90
C TYR A 273 -23.56 7.85 -17.44
N PRO A 274 -24.40 7.24 -18.29
CA PRO A 274 -25.49 7.92 -19.01
C PRO A 274 -26.65 8.35 -18.10
N PHE A 275 -26.61 8.01 -16.80
CA PHE A 275 -27.55 8.49 -15.80
C PHE A 275 -27.22 9.89 -15.28
N PHE A 276 -26.03 10.43 -15.59
CA PHE A 276 -25.75 11.85 -15.45
C PHE A 276 -26.21 12.61 -16.70
N GLU A 277 -26.74 13.82 -16.51
CA GLU A 277 -27.06 14.75 -17.59
C GLU A 277 -25.99 15.85 -17.64
N PRO A 278 -25.72 16.44 -18.82
CA PRO A 278 -24.89 17.63 -18.90
C PRO A 278 -25.57 18.85 -18.22
N GLU A 279 -24.85 19.56 -17.35
CA GLU A 279 -25.25 20.87 -16.82
C GLU A 279 -24.18 21.94 -17.14
N GLY A 280 -24.57 23.05 -17.78
CA GLY A 280 -23.64 24.11 -18.17
C GLY A 280 -22.53 23.65 -19.14
N GLU A 281 -21.40 24.34 -19.13
CA GLU A 281 -20.24 24.06 -20.02
C GLU A 281 -19.37 22.91 -19.51
N ASP A 282 -19.18 22.81 -18.19
CA ASP A 282 -18.23 21.91 -17.52
C ASP A 282 -18.88 21.03 -16.44
N GLY A 283 -20.20 21.04 -16.29
CA GLY A 283 -20.90 20.33 -15.21
C GLY A 283 -21.64 19.07 -15.64
N VAL A 284 -21.90 18.21 -14.66
CA VAL A 284 -22.84 17.08 -14.75
C VAL A 284 -23.83 17.17 -13.60
N VAL A 285 -25.05 16.72 -13.88
CA VAL A 285 -26.15 16.78 -12.93
C VAL A 285 -26.80 15.42 -12.76
N LEU A 286 -27.13 15.10 -11.51
CA LEU A 286 -27.87 13.91 -11.12
C LEU A 286 -29.28 14.29 -10.62
N ARG A 287 -30.31 13.58 -11.09
CA ARG A 287 -31.73 13.86 -10.82
C ARG A 287 -32.51 12.57 -10.66
N GLY A 288 -33.46 12.52 -9.72
CA GLY A 288 -34.33 11.36 -9.57
C GLY A 288 -33.63 10.19 -8.87
N VAL A 289 -34.02 8.95 -9.19
CA VAL A 289 -33.59 7.75 -8.46
C VAL A 289 -32.61 6.93 -9.30
N HIS A 290 -31.44 6.62 -8.74
CA HIS A 290 -30.41 5.81 -9.41
C HIS A 290 -29.84 4.75 -8.47
N ILE A 291 -29.45 3.61 -9.05
CA ILE A 291 -28.71 2.54 -8.35
C ILE A 291 -27.32 2.48 -8.98
N LEU A 292 -26.28 2.62 -8.16
CA LEU A 292 -24.88 2.56 -8.54
C LEU A 292 -24.30 1.21 -8.13
N ASN A 293 -23.86 0.44 -9.12
CA ASN A 293 -23.23 -0.87 -8.92
C ASN A 293 -21.71 -0.85 -9.17
N GLU A 294 -21.15 0.32 -9.48
CA GLU A 294 -19.72 0.53 -9.68
C GLU A 294 -19.30 1.89 -9.12
N THR A 295 -18.06 1.98 -8.63
CA THR A 295 -17.49 3.22 -8.12
C THR A 295 -17.40 4.26 -9.24
N VAL A 296 -17.88 5.48 -8.94
CA VAL A 296 -17.89 6.60 -9.88
C VAL A 296 -16.80 7.58 -9.51
N ILE A 297 -15.91 7.87 -10.46
CA ILE A 297 -14.89 8.90 -10.32
C ILE A 297 -15.33 10.13 -11.09
N ILE A 298 -15.58 11.24 -10.39
CA ILE A 298 -15.86 12.53 -11.02
C ILE A 298 -14.51 13.18 -11.39
N PRO A 299 -14.25 13.44 -12.69
CA PRO A 299 -13.00 14.03 -13.13
C PRO A 299 -12.81 15.45 -12.59
N SER A 300 -11.56 15.89 -12.48
CA SER A 300 -11.21 17.23 -11.98
C SER A 300 -11.76 18.38 -12.83
N THR A 301 -12.08 18.11 -14.09
CA THR A 301 -12.64 19.09 -15.04
C THR A 301 -14.17 19.04 -15.11
N VAL A 302 -14.85 18.28 -14.24
CA VAL A 302 -16.29 18.03 -14.34
C VAL A 302 -16.98 18.33 -13.01
N ARG A 303 -17.72 19.45 -12.94
CA ARG A 303 -18.41 19.84 -11.70
C ARG A 303 -19.61 18.93 -11.43
N LEU A 304 -19.76 18.45 -10.18
CA LEU A 304 -20.88 17.60 -9.78
C LEU A 304 -22.01 18.44 -9.17
N THR A 305 -23.22 18.31 -9.69
CA THR A 305 -24.44 18.83 -9.07
C THR A 305 -25.45 17.71 -8.81
N VAL A 306 -26.04 17.67 -7.63
CA VAL A 306 -27.15 16.76 -7.29
C VAL A 306 -28.37 17.62 -6.94
N LYS A 307 -29.48 17.37 -7.62
CA LYS A 307 -30.68 18.23 -7.52
C LYS A 307 -31.65 17.77 -6.44
N PRO A 308 -32.50 18.68 -5.91
CA PRO A 308 -33.49 18.35 -4.90
C PRO A 308 -34.33 17.11 -5.25
N GLY A 309 -34.56 16.27 -4.25
CA GLY A 309 -35.34 15.03 -4.38
C GLY A 309 -34.61 13.85 -5.04
N ALA A 310 -33.34 14.01 -5.44
CA ALA A 310 -32.54 12.90 -5.94
C ALA A 310 -32.31 11.83 -4.85
N THR A 311 -32.33 10.56 -5.23
CA THR A 311 -32.01 9.42 -4.35
C THR A 311 -31.02 8.51 -5.06
N ILE A 312 -29.85 8.34 -4.46
CA ILE A 312 -28.78 7.51 -4.97
C ILE A 312 -28.65 6.30 -4.04
N ARG A 313 -28.83 5.12 -4.62
CA ARG A 313 -28.64 3.84 -3.93
C ARG A 313 -27.35 3.20 -4.37
N PHE A 314 -26.61 2.63 -3.46
CA PHE A 314 -25.27 2.10 -3.71
C PHE A 314 -25.23 0.60 -3.44
N GLY A 315 -24.61 -0.16 -4.33
CA GLY A 315 -24.20 -1.53 -4.02
C GLY A 315 -23.10 -1.56 -2.95
N LYS A 316 -22.86 -2.75 -2.41
CA LYS A 316 -21.82 -2.99 -1.39
C LYS A 316 -20.46 -2.41 -1.81
N GLY A 317 -19.86 -1.58 -0.96
CA GLY A 317 -18.54 -0.95 -1.19
C GLY A 317 -18.47 0.06 -2.34
N VAL A 318 -19.57 0.35 -3.05
CA VAL A 318 -19.59 1.30 -4.16
C VAL A 318 -19.43 2.72 -3.62
N SER A 319 -18.57 3.51 -4.25
CA SER A 319 -18.25 4.88 -3.82
C SER A 319 -18.47 5.92 -4.92
N ILE A 320 -18.55 7.20 -4.52
CA ILE A 320 -18.31 8.35 -5.39
C ILE A 320 -17.05 9.05 -4.87
N LEU A 321 -16.03 9.18 -5.71
CA LEU A 321 -14.85 10.01 -5.44
C LEU A 321 -14.82 11.15 -6.45
N SER A 322 -14.84 12.39 -5.95
CA SER A 322 -14.81 13.59 -6.78
C SER A 322 -13.48 14.33 -6.66
N TYR A 323 -12.88 14.62 -7.81
CA TYR A 323 -11.75 15.55 -7.94
C TYR A 323 -12.19 16.97 -8.35
N ALA A 324 -13.50 17.24 -8.28
CA ALA A 324 -14.15 18.51 -8.57
C ALA A 324 -15.13 18.89 -7.45
N PRO A 325 -15.51 20.18 -7.30
CA PRO A 325 -16.43 20.57 -6.24
C PRO A 325 -17.81 19.94 -6.46
N ALA A 326 -18.48 19.61 -5.37
CA ALA A 326 -19.79 19.00 -5.38
C ALA A 326 -20.85 19.94 -4.78
N THR A 327 -21.94 20.15 -5.52
CA THR A 327 -23.08 20.97 -5.09
C THR A 327 -24.31 20.09 -4.88
N LEU A 328 -24.68 19.89 -3.62
CA LEU A 328 -25.77 19.03 -3.17
C LEU A 328 -26.78 19.87 -2.39
N ILE A 329 -27.60 20.63 -3.10
CA ILE A 329 -28.55 21.57 -2.49
C ILE A 329 -29.97 21.06 -2.71
N GLY A 330 -30.52 20.40 -1.70
CA GLY A 330 -31.91 19.97 -1.62
C GLY A 330 -32.83 21.02 -0.98
N TYR A 331 -34.05 20.59 -0.71
CA TYR A 331 -35.01 21.35 0.10
C TYR A 331 -35.55 20.49 1.23
N LYS A 332 -36.09 21.10 2.28
CA LYS A 332 -36.70 20.37 3.41
C LYS A 332 -37.73 19.34 2.96
N GLU A 333 -38.54 19.69 1.97
CA GLU A 333 -39.59 18.83 1.42
C GLU A 333 -39.05 17.83 0.39
N LEU A 334 -37.89 18.11 -0.20
CA LEU A 334 -37.26 17.33 -1.25
C LEU A 334 -35.75 17.16 -0.96
N PRO A 335 -35.39 16.45 0.12
CA PRO A 335 -33.99 16.27 0.47
C PRO A 335 -33.32 15.34 -0.53
N ILE A 336 -32.02 15.49 -0.69
CA ILE A 336 -31.15 14.58 -1.45
C ILE A 336 -30.80 13.40 -0.57
N ARG A 337 -30.82 12.17 -1.09
CA ARG A 337 -30.58 10.96 -0.28
C ARG A 337 -29.51 10.05 -0.87
N PHE A 338 -28.62 9.57 -0.03
CA PHE A 338 -27.56 8.59 -0.33
C PHE A 338 -27.71 7.40 0.61
N PHE A 339 -28.04 6.22 0.08
CA PHE A 339 -28.35 5.03 0.86
C PHE A 339 -27.70 3.77 0.29
N ALA A 340 -27.50 2.75 1.12
CA ALA A 340 -27.27 1.41 0.60
C ALA A 340 -28.51 0.91 -0.18
N GLU A 341 -28.27 0.13 -1.24
CA GLU A 341 -29.33 -0.63 -1.90
C GLU A 341 -29.89 -1.70 -0.95
N ASN A 342 -28.99 -2.35 -0.21
CA ASN A 342 -29.29 -3.29 0.87
C ASN A 342 -28.72 -2.75 2.19
N PRO A 343 -29.56 -2.41 3.19
CA PRO A 343 -29.09 -1.86 4.47
C PRO A 343 -28.10 -2.74 5.25
N GLU A 344 -28.07 -4.04 4.99
CA GLU A 344 -27.11 -4.98 5.62
C GLU A 344 -25.76 -5.02 4.91
N GLU A 345 -25.62 -4.34 3.77
CA GLU A 345 -24.42 -4.31 2.95
C GLU A 345 -23.97 -2.85 2.75
N PRO A 346 -23.10 -2.34 3.64
CA PRO A 346 -22.68 -0.95 3.59
C PRO A 346 -22.08 -0.59 2.23
N TRP A 347 -22.44 0.61 1.74
CA TRP A 347 -21.74 1.20 0.61
C TRP A 347 -20.40 1.78 1.03
N GLY A 348 -19.61 2.26 0.08
CA GLY A 348 -18.33 2.88 0.38
C GLY A 348 -18.51 4.31 0.85
N VAL A 349 -17.90 5.25 0.12
CA VAL A 349 -17.81 6.66 0.55
C VAL A 349 -18.32 7.64 -0.50
N PHE A 350 -18.79 8.80 -0.04
CA PHE A 350 -18.87 10.01 -0.85
C PHE A 350 -17.70 10.91 -0.46
N ALA A 351 -16.70 11.02 -1.32
CA ALA A 351 -15.47 11.74 -1.03
C ALA A 351 -15.19 12.86 -2.03
N VAL A 352 -14.68 14.00 -1.55
CA VAL A 352 -14.09 15.06 -2.37
C VAL A 352 -12.64 15.27 -1.94
N LEU A 353 -11.72 15.17 -2.90
CA LEU A 353 -10.28 15.13 -2.63
C LEU A 353 -9.51 16.18 -3.43
N ASN A 354 -8.69 16.99 -2.73
CA ASN A 354 -7.78 17.99 -3.30
C ASN A 354 -8.44 19.01 -4.24
N VAL A 355 -9.57 19.59 -3.83
CA VAL A 355 -10.31 20.59 -4.59
C VAL A 355 -10.25 21.95 -3.89
N THR A 356 -9.70 22.97 -4.54
CA THR A 356 -9.61 24.31 -3.93
C THR A 356 -10.94 25.07 -3.91
N GLU A 357 -11.83 24.76 -4.85
CA GLU A 357 -13.17 25.36 -4.92
C GLU A 357 -14.11 24.74 -3.88
N PRO A 358 -14.94 25.54 -3.20
CA PRO A 358 -15.79 25.04 -2.14
C PRO A 358 -16.93 24.17 -2.68
N SER A 359 -17.19 23.08 -1.98
CA SER A 359 -18.39 22.26 -2.11
C SER A 359 -19.49 22.78 -1.17
N ALA A 360 -20.74 22.39 -1.43
CA ALA A 360 -21.87 22.76 -0.58
C ALA A 360 -22.86 21.61 -0.44
N ILE A 361 -23.26 21.31 0.79
CA ILE A 361 -24.26 20.30 1.13
C ILE A 361 -25.37 20.99 1.93
N GLN A 362 -26.60 20.91 1.44
CA GLN A 362 -27.77 21.39 2.16
C GLN A 362 -28.99 20.49 1.94
N TRP A 363 -29.74 20.20 3.00
CA TRP A 363 -30.93 19.34 2.92
C TRP A 363 -30.61 17.99 2.27
N ALA A 364 -29.56 17.33 2.78
CA ALA A 364 -29.14 16.00 2.36
C ALA A 364 -29.26 15.00 3.52
N GLU A 365 -29.35 13.73 3.16
CA GLU A 365 -29.32 12.58 4.07
C GLU A 365 -28.35 11.53 3.53
N PHE A 366 -27.35 11.18 4.33
CA PHE A 366 -26.42 10.09 4.06
C PHE A 366 -26.64 9.00 5.10
N ALA A 367 -26.84 7.76 4.65
CA ALA A 367 -26.93 6.63 5.56
C ALA A 367 -26.35 5.33 5.02
N ASP A 368 -25.91 4.47 5.94
CA ASP A 368 -25.51 3.09 5.69
C ASP A 368 -24.27 2.94 4.79
N GLY A 369 -23.40 3.97 4.77
CA GLY A 369 -22.11 3.95 4.07
C GLY A 369 -20.95 3.69 5.02
N GLY A 370 -19.76 3.45 4.49
CA GLY A 370 -18.61 2.95 5.24
C GLY A 370 -17.36 3.78 5.04
N GLU A 371 -16.23 3.08 4.93
CA GLU A 371 -14.92 3.62 4.60
C GLU A 371 -14.45 3.06 3.25
N ALA A 372 -13.43 3.67 2.65
CA ALA A 372 -12.85 3.17 1.41
C ALA A 372 -11.38 3.56 1.25
N PHE A 373 -10.63 2.72 0.54
CA PHE A 373 -9.31 3.07 0.04
C PHE A 373 -9.37 3.21 -1.48
N LEU A 374 -9.26 4.44 -1.99
CA LEU A 374 -9.38 4.73 -3.42
C LEU A 374 -8.25 5.66 -3.88
N ASN A 375 -7.59 5.33 -4.99
CA ASN A 375 -6.54 6.14 -5.61
C ASN A 375 -5.42 6.55 -4.64
N GLY A 376 -5.01 5.62 -3.77
CA GLY A 376 -3.96 5.83 -2.77
C GLY A 376 -4.37 6.66 -1.55
N ALA A 377 -5.65 7.01 -1.41
CA ALA A 377 -6.18 7.73 -0.26
C ALA A 377 -7.12 6.84 0.56
N PHE A 378 -6.96 6.87 1.88
CA PHE A 378 -7.88 6.25 2.82
C PHE A 378 -8.93 7.26 3.29
N PHE A 379 -10.20 6.90 3.17
CA PHE A 379 -11.36 7.68 3.55
C PHE A 379 -12.05 6.97 4.71
N SER A 380 -11.79 7.44 5.94
CA SER A 380 -12.29 6.85 7.19
C SER A 380 -13.78 7.07 7.42
N GLY A 381 -14.37 8.07 6.76
CA GLY A 381 -15.78 8.42 6.91
C GLY A 381 -16.67 8.06 5.72
N MET A 382 -17.98 7.94 5.97
CA MET A 382 -18.99 7.79 4.91
C MET A 382 -19.05 9.01 3.99
N VAL A 383 -18.92 10.21 4.57
CA VAL A 383 -18.82 11.47 3.83
C VAL A 383 -17.47 12.09 4.14
N VAL A 384 -16.70 12.48 3.11
CA VAL A 384 -15.32 12.90 3.31
C VAL A 384 -14.93 14.10 2.46
N PHE A 385 -14.25 15.05 3.09
CA PHE A 385 -13.66 16.21 2.42
C PHE A 385 -12.22 16.41 2.90
N HIS A 386 -11.27 16.05 2.03
CA HIS A 386 -9.83 16.16 2.31
C HIS A 386 -9.22 17.22 1.41
N ASN A 387 -8.60 18.23 2.02
CA ASN A 387 -8.05 19.41 1.34
C ASN A 387 -9.06 19.98 0.32
N SER A 388 -10.32 19.98 0.72
CA SER A 388 -11.48 20.31 -0.13
C SER A 388 -12.54 21.05 0.69
N PRO A 389 -12.58 22.40 0.66
CA PRO A 389 -13.49 23.17 1.50
C PRO A 389 -14.95 22.79 1.28
N VAL A 390 -15.74 22.76 2.35
CA VAL A 390 -17.17 22.45 2.28
C VAL A 390 -17.96 23.21 3.35
N THR A 391 -19.16 23.65 2.96
CA THR A 391 -20.21 24.09 3.89
C THR A 391 -21.28 23.01 3.96
N VAL A 392 -21.57 22.52 5.17
CA VAL A 392 -22.60 21.48 5.41
C VAL A 392 -23.69 22.03 6.32
N VAL A 393 -24.91 22.08 5.80
CA VAL A 393 -26.04 22.73 6.45
C VAL A 393 -27.30 21.89 6.39
N ASP A 394 -28.15 21.91 7.41
CA ASP A 394 -29.48 21.26 7.37
C ASP A 394 -29.43 19.78 6.89
N THR A 395 -28.46 19.00 7.38
CA THR A 395 -28.11 17.67 6.83
C THR A 395 -28.16 16.59 7.92
N ILE A 396 -28.45 15.35 7.52
CA ILE A 396 -28.45 14.16 8.39
C ILE A 396 -27.37 13.19 7.92
N ILE A 397 -26.54 12.73 8.85
CA ILE A 397 -25.49 11.73 8.66
C ILE A 397 -25.71 10.63 9.70
N ARG A 398 -26.07 9.43 9.26
CA ARG A 398 -26.49 8.38 10.19
C ARG A 398 -26.08 6.98 9.77
N ASN A 399 -26.00 6.07 10.73
CA ASN A 399 -25.70 4.66 10.47
C ASN A 399 -24.43 4.47 9.60
N ALA A 400 -23.41 5.32 9.73
CA ALA A 400 -22.14 5.06 9.07
C ALA A 400 -21.48 3.81 9.70
N HIS A 401 -20.77 3.05 8.88
CA HIS A 401 -20.08 1.80 9.24
C HIS A 401 -18.55 1.93 9.19
N GLY A 402 -18.03 3.08 8.77
CA GLY A 402 -16.61 3.42 8.88
C GLY A 402 -16.29 4.03 10.25
N ASP A 403 -15.03 4.42 10.43
CA ASP A 403 -14.55 5.11 11.64
C ASP A 403 -15.28 6.47 11.86
N ASP A 404 -15.77 7.13 10.80
CA ASP A 404 -16.46 8.42 10.91
C ASP A 404 -17.81 8.47 10.15
N GLY A 405 -18.75 9.27 10.65
CA GLY A 405 -19.89 9.72 9.85
C GLY A 405 -19.46 10.73 8.78
N LEU A 406 -18.77 11.79 9.21
CA LEU A 406 -18.15 12.81 8.35
C LEU A 406 -16.70 13.01 8.75
N ASN A 407 -15.78 12.94 7.79
CA ASN A 407 -14.36 13.20 8.02
C ASN A 407 -13.90 14.45 7.24
N LEU A 408 -13.36 15.44 7.95
CA LEU A 408 -12.85 16.69 7.40
C LEU A 408 -11.36 16.83 7.68
N LYS A 409 -10.52 16.93 6.63
CA LYS A 409 -9.07 17.05 6.78
C LYS A 409 -8.51 18.23 6.01
N TYR A 410 -7.71 19.09 6.65
CA TYR A 410 -7.07 20.25 6.02
C TYR A 410 -8.06 21.24 5.36
N VAL A 411 -9.18 21.53 6.03
CA VAL A 411 -10.24 22.41 5.51
C VAL A 411 -10.62 23.52 6.49
N TYR A 412 -11.32 24.53 5.96
CA TYR A 412 -12.16 25.39 6.79
C TYR A 412 -13.43 24.62 7.17
N VAL A 413 -13.77 24.61 8.46
CA VAL A 413 -14.95 23.91 8.98
C VAL A 413 -16.14 24.87 9.00
N ASP A 414 -17.24 24.49 8.34
CA ASP A 414 -18.51 25.23 8.37
C ASP A 414 -19.67 24.24 8.42
N ILE A 415 -20.04 23.86 9.65
CA ILE A 415 -21.06 22.86 9.95
C ILE A 415 -22.18 23.52 10.76
N ASN A 416 -23.41 23.49 10.23
CA ASN A 416 -24.54 24.18 10.85
C ASN A 416 -25.86 23.41 10.73
N ARG A 417 -26.55 23.14 11.84
CA ARG A 417 -27.82 22.38 11.84
C ARG A 417 -27.66 21.00 11.20
N VAL A 418 -26.60 20.28 11.58
CA VAL A 418 -26.35 18.91 11.14
C VAL A 418 -26.68 17.93 12.26
N ARG A 419 -27.23 16.77 11.91
CA ARG A 419 -27.52 15.68 12.83
C ARG A 419 -26.62 14.50 12.52
N PHE A 420 -25.86 14.05 13.51
CA PHE A 420 -25.02 12.87 13.48
C PHE A 420 -25.61 11.82 14.41
N GLU A 421 -26.20 10.75 13.85
CA GLU A 421 -26.96 9.79 14.65
C GLU A 421 -26.61 8.33 14.35
N ARG A 422 -26.32 7.55 15.41
CA ARG A 422 -26.10 6.10 15.31
C ARG A 422 -25.02 5.67 14.32
N ASN A 423 -23.96 6.47 14.15
CA ASN A 423 -22.78 6.02 13.43
C ASN A 423 -22.04 4.96 14.27
N SER A 424 -21.39 4.00 13.63
CA SER A 424 -20.69 2.89 14.30
C SER A 424 -19.57 3.37 15.21
N PHE A 425 -18.89 4.44 14.84
CA PHE A 425 -17.82 5.06 15.62
C PHE A 425 -18.09 6.56 15.78
N ASP A 426 -17.28 7.44 15.20
CA ASP A 426 -17.35 8.87 15.47
C ASP A 426 -18.44 9.54 14.61
N GLY A 427 -19.13 10.53 15.18
CA GLY A 427 -20.12 11.30 14.42
C GLY A 427 -19.45 12.20 13.37
N LEU A 428 -18.54 13.05 13.84
CA LEU A 428 -17.73 13.96 13.03
C LEU A 428 -16.29 13.90 13.52
N ASP A 429 -15.36 13.68 12.60
CA ASP A 429 -13.93 13.80 12.83
C ASP A 429 -13.35 14.96 12.01
N VAL A 430 -12.57 15.81 12.69
CA VAL A 430 -11.92 17.00 12.13
C VAL A 430 -10.43 16.97 12.43
N ASP A 431 -9.63 16.67 11.42
CA ASP A 431 -8.18 16.70 11.52
C ASP A 431 -7.57 17.92 10.83
N MET A 432 -6.71 18.63 11.56
CA MET A 432 -5.93 19.75 11.01
C MET A 432 -6.80 20.83 10.35
N ALA A 433 -7.89 21.23 11.00
CA ALA A 433 -8.72 22.33 10.52
C ALA A 433 -7.92 23.63 10.46
N LEU A 434 -8.09 24.39 9.37
CA LEU A 434 -7.44 25.70 9.20
C LEU A 434 -8.06 26.75 10.13
N SER A 435 -9.38 26.74 10.24
CA SER A 435 -10.23 27.43 11.20
C SER A 435 -11.68 27.01 10.94
N GLY A 436 -12.64 27.45 11.76
CA GLY A 436 -14.05 27.22 11.44
C GLY A 436 -14.97 27.14 12.63
N VAL A 437 -16.20 26.70 12.36
CA VAL A 437 -17.27 26.56 13.33
C VAL A 437 -18.09 25.29 13.11
N VAL A 438 -18.41 24.63 14.22
CA VAL A 438 -19.50 23.65 14.32
C VAL A 438 -20.58 24.25 15.20
N GLU A 439 -21.79 24.39 14.67
CA GLU A 439 -22.88 25.04 15.40
C GLU A 439 -24.26 24.45 15.18
N ASN A 440 -25.16 24.68 16.15
CA ASN A 440 -26.59 24.35 16.06
C ASN A 440 -26.87 22.87 15.72
N SER A 441 -25.96 21.97 16.11
CA SER A 441 -25.91 20.59 15.62
C SER A 441 -26.15 19.58 16.74
N LEU A 442 -26.57 18.36 16.37
CA LEU A 442 -26.85 17.28 17.30
C LEU A 442 -25.98 16.06 17.00
N PHE A 443 -25.34 15.52 18.04
CA PHE A 443 -24.60 14.27 18.01
C PHE A 443 -25.28 13.30 18.97
N ILE A 444 -25.83 12.19 18.48
CA ILE A 444 -26.64 11.31 19.31
C ILE A 444 -26.43 9.83 19.01
N GLU A 445 -26.20 9.04 20.06
CA GLU A 445 -26.12 7.57 19.96
C GLU A 445 -25.01 7.07 19.00
N ASN A 446 -23.94 7.84 18.76
CA ASN A 446 -22.78 7.36 17.99
C ASN A 446 -21.98 6.34 18.83
N GLY A 447 -21.40 5.33 18.20
CA GLY A 447 -20.76 4.21 18.89
C GLY A 447 -19.46 4.55 19.60
N ASN A 448 -18.79 5.64 19.20
CA ASN A 448 -17.58 6.14 19.84
C ASN A 448 -17.73 7.62 20.22
N ASP A 449 -16.99 8.55 19.61
CA ASP A 449 -17.03 9.96 19.98
C ASP A 449 -18.13 10.72 19.22
N GLY A 450 -18.79 11.68 19.86
CA GLY A 450 -19.75 12.54 19.16
C GLY A 450 -19.05 13.42 18.11
N LEU A 451 -18.04 14.15 18.57
CA LEU A 451 -17.16 14.99 17.77
C LEU A 451 -15.73 14.76 18.23
N ASP A 452 -14.84 14.31 17.35
CA ASP A 452 -13.39 14.26 17.58
C ASP A 452 -12.69 15.34 16.74
N ILE A 453 -11.72 16.00 17.36
CA ILE A 453 -10.89 17.01 16.69
C ILE A 453 -9.42 16.78 17.03
N SER A 454 -8.56 16.87 16.03
CA SER A 454 -7.11 16.85 16.20
C SER A 454 -6.47 18.04 15.48
N TRP A 455 -5.41 18.62 16.05
CA TRP A 455 -4.66 19.75 15.48
C TRP A 455 -5.54 20.94 15.04
N SER A 456 -6.63 21.21 15.77
CA SER A 456 -7.69 22.09 15.30
C SER A 456 -8.00 23.21 16.31
N SER A 457 -8.16 24.44 15.79
CA SER A 457 -8.57 25.61 16.56
C SER A 457 -9.89 26.18 16.02
N ILE A 458 -10.99 25.48 16.34
CA ILE A 458 -12.33 25.81 15.85
C ILE A 458 -13.25 26.30 16.99
N ALA A 459 -14.33 26.97 16.63
CA ALA A 459 -15.43 27.26 17.55
C ALA A 459 -16.47 26.14 17.54
N ILE A 460 -16.92 25.70 18.70
CA ILE A 460 -18.00 24.72 18.85
C ILE A 460 -19.07 25.36 19.71
N ARG A 461 -20.28 25.56 19.16
CA ARG A 461 -21.30 26.33 19.88
C ARG A 461 -22.72 25.87 19.64
N ASN A 462 -23.57 26.02 20.66
CA ASN A 462 -24.98 25.67 20.54
C ASN A 462 -25.19 24.26 19.97
N ILE A 463 -24.39 23.29 20.43
CA ILE A 463 -24.56 21.89 20.06
C ILE A 463 -25.13 21.10 21.23
N GLU A 464 -25.70 19.95 20.91
CA GLU A 464 -26.02 18.92 21.87
C GLU A 464 -25.29 17.63 21.47
N SER A 465 -24.55 17.05 22.40
CA SER A 465 -23.90 15.75 22.25
C SER A 465 -24.40 14.82 23.34
N ALA A 466 -25.06 13.72 22.96
CA ALA A 466 -25.85 12.91 23.87
C ALA A 466 -25.69 11.40 23.63
N ASN A 467 -25.42 10.64 24.70
CA ASN A 467 -25.41 9.17 24.69
C ASN A 467 -24.49 8.54 23.63
N ASN A 468 -23.34 9.18 23.33
CA ASN A 468 -22.31 8.54 22.51
C ASN A 468 -21.52 7.52 23.36
N GLY A 469 -20.97 6.48 22.72
CA GLY A 469 -20.38 5.32 23.39
C GLY A 469 -19.14 5.65 24.24
N ASP A 470 -18.34 6.63 23.82
CA ASP A 470 -17.14 7.04 24.54
C ASP A 470 -17.21 8.53 24.96
N LYS A 471 -16.73 9.48 24.14
CA LYS A 471 -16.75 10.91 24.50
C LYS A 471 -17.89 11.66 23.81
N CYS A 472 -18.52 12.58 24.52
CA CYS A 472 -19.41 13.54 23.86
C CYS A 472 -18.61 14.52 22.98
N LEU A 473 -17.43 14.96 23.45
CA LEU A 473 -16.47 15.76 22.70
C LEU A 473 -15.03 15.30 23.02
N SER A 474 -14.23 15.06 21.99
CA SER A 474 -12.86 14.60 22.06
C SER A 474 -11.96 15.67 21.43
N VAL A 475 -11.01 16.18 22.20
CA VAL A 475 -10.08 17.25 21.80
C VAL A 475 -8.67 16.69 21.93
N GLY A 476 -8.05 16.36 20.80
CA GLY A 476 -6.73 15.75 20.72
C GLY A 476 -5.67 16.63 20.05
N GLU A 477 -4.41 16.23 20.27
CA GLU A 477 -3.21 16.68 19.57
C GLU A 477 -3.15 18.19 19.27
N ARG A 478 -2.68 19.00 20.22
CA ARG A 478 -2.48 20.47 20.04
C ARG A 478 -3.71 21.22 19.54
N SER A 479 -4.90 20.74 19.83
CA SER A 479 -6.13 21.46 19.54
C SER A 479 -6.38 22.56 20.57
N ALA A 480 -7.03 23.64 20.16
CA ALA A 480 -7.35 24.76 21.04
C ALA A 480 -8.75 25.34 20.77
N PRO A 481 -9.83 24.55 20.97
CA PRO A 481 -11.18 24.99 20.65
C PRO A 481 -11.74 25.99 21.66
N LEU A 482 -12.68 26.81 21.20
CA LEU A 482 -13.60 27.57 22.04
C LEU A 482 -14.97 26.88 21.99
N ILE A 483 -15.41 26.32 23.13
CA ILE A 483 -16.64 25.54 23.27
C ILE A 483 -17.62 26.33 24.13
N TYR A 484 -18.83 26.61 23.63
CA TYR A 484 -19.79 27.38 24.40
C TYR A 484 -21.26 27.10 24.12
N ASP A 485 -22.13 27.44 25.08
CA ASP A 485 -23.59 27.28 24.98
C ASP A 485 -23.99 25.85 24.57
N THR A 486 -23.31 24.84 25.11
CA THR A 486 -23.37 23.46 24.64
C THR A 486 -23.87 22.51 25.74
N ILE A 487 -24.55 21.43 25.36
CA ILE A 487 -25.00 20.38 26.27
C ILE A 487 -24.24 19.09 25.95
N LEU A 488 -23.51 18.55 26.92
CA LEU A 488 -22.77 17.28 26.83
C LEU A 488 -23.33 16.30 27.85
N ARG A 489 -24.00 15.24 27.40
CA ARG A 489 -24.75 14.36 28.31
C ARG A 489 -24.70 12.88 28.03
N GLY A 490 -24.75 12.09 29.10
CA GLY A 490 -24.91 10.63 29.01
C GLY A 490 -23.76 9.88 28.33
N CYS A 491 -22.60 10.50 28.13
CA CYS A 491 -21.41 9.87 27.58
C CYS A 491 -20.53 9.27 28.68
N SER A 492 -19.61 8.36 28.31
CA SER A 492 -18.58 7.88 29.25
C SER A 492 -17.72 9.05 29.75
N ILE A 493 -17.33 9.94 28.83
CA ILE A 493 -16.68 11.22 29.14
C ILE A 493 -17.45 12.36 28.44
N GLY A 494 -17.79 13.43 29.15
CA GLY A 494 -18.41 14.62 28.53
C GLY A 494 -17.45 15.34 27.59
N LEU A 495 -16.31 15.79 28.11
CA LEU A 495 -15.22 16.42 27.37
C LEU A 495 -13.89 15.77 27.72
N ALA A 496 -13.19 15.19 26.74
CA ALA A 496 -11.80 14.78 26.90
C ALA A 496 -10.84 15.75 26.21
N VAL A 497 -9.80 16.20 26.91
CA VAL A 497 -8.74 17.07 26.35
C VAL A 497 -7.39 16.37 26.50
N LYS A 498 -6.76 16.04 25.37
CA LYS A 498 -5.61 15.15 25.27
C LYS A 498 -4.40 15.85 24.65
N ASP A 499 -3.20 15.34 24.93
CA ASP A 499 -2.03 15.50 24.07
C ASP A 499 -1.72 16.97 23.67
N ASP A 500 -1.28 17.79 24.64
CA ASP A 500 -0.90 19.21 24.44
C ASP A 500 -2.05 20.10 23.92
N SER A 501 -3.31 19.70 24.17
CA SER A 501 -4.50 20.46 23.78
C SER A 501 -5.00 21.38 24.90
N HIS A 502 -5.57 22.52 24.51
CA HIS A 502 -5.97 23.60 25.42
C HIS A 502 -7.38 24.11 25.11
N ALA A 503 -8.39 23.57 25.81
CA ALA A 503 -9.79 23.93 25.56
C ALA A 503 -10.28 25.09 26.45
N LYS A 504 -11.07 26.00 25.87
CA LYS A 504 -11.84 27.01 26.60
C LYS A 504 -13.32 26.65 26.54
N VAL A 505 -13.97 26.61 27.69
CA VAL A 505 -15.33 26.10 27.87
C VAL A 505 -16.18 27.16 28.58
N GLU A 506 -17.28 27.60 27.98
CA GLU A 506 -18.14 28.67 28.54
C GLU A 506 -19.62 28.30 28.44
N ARG A 507 -20.38 28.40 29.55
CA ARG A 507 -21.84 28.12 29.53
C ARG A 507 -22.17 26.72 28.99
N VAL A 508 -21.39 25.72 29.39
CA VAL A 508 -21.61 24.32 29.00
C VAL A 508 -22.34 23.55 30.12
N GLN A 509 -23.30 22.73 29.73
CA GLN A 509 -24.04 21.86 30.64
C GLN A 509 -23.51 20.43 30.52
N PHE A 510 -22.85 19.95 31.58
CA PHE A 510 -22.40 18.57 31.69
C PHE A 510 -23.41 17.77 32.50
N GLU A 511 -24.15 16.87 31.85
CA GLU A 511 -25.24 16.12 32.47
C GLU A 511 -25.04 14.61 32.40
N GLN A 512 -25.15 13.90 33.54
CA GLN A 512 -25.24 12.44 33.57
C GLN A 512 -24.09 11.68 32.88
N ASN A 513 -22.90 12.28 32.77
CA ASN A 513 -21.73 11.62 32.19
C ASN A 513 -21.03 10.71 33.23
N GLY A 514 -20.23 9.76 32.75
CA GLY A 514 -19.27 9.04 33.60
C GLY A 514 -18.30 10.03 34.24
N THR A 515 -17.52 10.74 33.42
CA THR A 515 -16.69 11.86 33.85
C THR A 515 -17.07 13.09 33.04
N ALA A 516 -17.44 14.22 33.66
CA ALA A 516 -17.82 15.41 32.90
C ALA A 516 -16.66 15.98 32.09
N ILE A 517 -15.49 16.17 32.69
CA ILE A 517 -14.28 16.63 31.99
C ILE A 517 -13.08 15.75 32.37
N ALA A 518 -12.37 15.21 31.38
CA ALA A 518 -11.12 14.49 31.56
C ALA A 518 -9.98 15.18 30.79
N ALA A 519 -8.81 15.33 31.40
CA ALA A 519 -7.62 15.87 30.74
C ALA A 519 -6.40 14.97 31.01
N TYR A 520 -5.73 14.49 29.96
CA TYR A 520 -4.67 13.48 30.09
C TYR A 520 -3.75 13.36 28.85
N ILE A 521 -2.55 12.82 29.02
CA ILE A 521 -1.65 12.47 27.90
C ILE A 521 -1.95 11.03 27.45
N LYS A 522 -2.37 10.85 26.20
CA LYS A 522 -2.55 9.54 25.53
C LYS A 522 -1.27 9.14 24.79
N LYS A 523 -0.60 10.09 24.16
CA LYS A 523 0.62 9.90 23.36
C LYS A 523 1.82 10.54 24.07
N PRO A 524 2.84 9.76 24.48
CA PRO A 524 3.85 10.18 25.47
C PRO A 524 4.81 11.30 25.01
N PHE A 525 4.76 11.71 23.73
CA PHE A 525 5.59 12.77 23.17
C PHE A 525 4.92 14.15 23.15
N PHE A 526 3.66 14.25 23.59
CA PHE A 526 2.98 15.52 23.79
C PHE A 526 3.16 16.03 25.22
N ALA A 527 2.99 17.35 25.39
CA ALA A 527 2.97 18.00 26.69
C ALA A 527 1.59 17.89 27.37
N GLU A 528 1.49 18.43 28.58
CA GLU A 528 0.29 18.38 29.40
C GLU A 528 -0.86 19.22 28.81
N PRO A 529 -2.08 18.67 28.68
CA PRO A 529 -3.24 19.44 28.23
C PRO A 529 -3.81 20.34 29.34
N SER A 530 -4.63 21.31 28.95
CA SER A 530 -5.36 22.15 29.91
C SER A 530 -6.79 22.49 29.50
N VAL A 531 -7.63 22.77 30.50
CA VAL A 531 -9.04 23.16 30.32
C VAL A 531 -9.36 24.35 31.21
N SER A 532 -9.92 25.41 30.62
CA SER A 532 -10.50 26.54 31.34
C SER A 532 -12.01 26.52 31.19
N VAL A 533 -12.73 26.52 32.32
CA VAL A 533 -14.19 26.38 32.38
C VAL A 533 -14.79 27.59 33.07
N LEU A 534 -15.74 28.25 32.41
CA LEU A 534 -16.46 29.43 32.89
C LEU A 534 -17.98 29.19 32.81
N GLU A 535 -18.73 29.68 33.80
CA GLU A 535 -20.21 29.75 33.77
C GLU A 535 -20.91 28.43 33.40
N SER A 536 -20.29 27.29 33.71
CA SER A 536 -20.74 25.96 33.26
C SER A 536 -21.35 25.17 34.42
N THR A 537 -22.35 24.34 34.11
CA THR A 537 -23.10 23.59 35.12
C THR A 537 -22.80 22.10 35.06
N PHE A 538 -22.78 21.47 36.23
CA PHE A 538 -22.45 20.06 36.40
C PHE A 538 -23.58 19.34 37.14
N LYS A 539 -24.30 18.43 36.45
CA LYS A 539 -25.50 17.80 37.00
C LYS A 539 -25.53 16.29 36.80
N GLY A 540 -25.49 15.54 37.90
CA GLY A 540 -25.67 14.09 37.86
C GLY A 540 -24.55 13.28 37.20
N ASN A 541 -23.38 13.90 36.93
CA ASN A 541 -22.19 13.16 36.49
C ASN A 541 -21.63 12.29 37.62
N ARG A 542 -21.01 11.15 37.31
CA ARG A 542 -20.39 10.28 38.31
C ARG A 542 -19.09 10.90 38.86
N GLU A 543 -18.30 11.52 38.01
CA GLU A 543 -17.14 12.33 38.35
C GLU A 543 -17.21 13.68 37.62
N GLN A 544 -16.88 14.79 38.29
CA GLN A 544 -16.94 16.11 37.66
C GLN A 544 -15.69 16.39 36.81
N THR A 545 -14.51 16.05 37.34
CA THR A 545 -13.24 16.32 36.67
C THR A 545 -12.24 15.20 36.96
N LEU A 546 -11.50 14.78 35.94
CA LEU A 546 -10.35 13.88 36.04
C LEU A 546 -9.14 14.50 35.35
N ALA A 547 -8.10 14.86 36.11
CA ALA A 547 -6.85 15.39 35.57
C ALA A 547 -5.71 14.40 35.82
N LEU A 548 -5.08 13.92 34.76
CA LEU A 548 -3.97 12.95 34.81
C LEU A 548 -2.73 13.52 34.12
N SER A 549 -1.58 12.92 34.41
CA SER A 549 -0.32 13.22 33.71
C SER A 549 0.08 14.70 33.75
N GLY A 550 -0.20 15.40 34.86
CA GLY A 550 0.12 16.82 35.03
C GLY A 550 -0.86 17.80 34.36
N ALA A 551 -1.94 17.30 33.75
CA ALA A 551 -2.97 18.15 33.15
C ALA A 551 -3.62 19.11 34.16
N VAL A 552 -4.10 20.26 33.68
CA VAL A 552 -4.72 21.29 34.51
C VAL A 552 -6.15 21.57 34.07
N ILE A 553 -7.10 21.43 35.00
CA ILE A 553 -8.50 21.85 34.80
C ILE A 553 -8.80 22.98 35.79
N THR A 554 -9.14 24.15 35.27
CA THR A 554 -9.52 25.33 36.08
C THR A 554 -10.99 25.64 35.87
N ILE A 555 -11.75 25.68 36.96
CA ILE A 555 -13.18 26.00 36.94
C ILE A 555 -13.38 27.31 37.69
N ASP A 556 -13.85 28.33 36.98
CA ASP A 556 -14.37 29.56 37.56
C ASP A 556 -15.90 29.46 37.57
N SER A 557 -16.46 29.19 38.74
CA SER A 557 -17.90 29.02 38.91
C SER A 557 -18.52 30.33 39.39
N ALA A 558 -19.47 30.86 38.63
CA ALA A 558 -20.55 31.62 39.24
C ALA A 558 -21.50 30.59 39.90
N GLN A 559 -21.77 30.78 41.20
CA GLN A 559 -22.59 29.90 42.04
C GLN A 559 -23.99 29.62 41.48
#